data_AF-A0A7S1BNW5-F1
#
_entry.id   AF-A0A7S1BNW5-F1
#
_cell.length_a   1.000
_cell.length_b   1.000
_cell.length_c   1.000
_cell.angle_alpha   90.00
_cell.angle_beta   90.00
_cell.angle_gamma   90.00
#
_symmetry.space_group_name_H-M   'P 1'
#
loop_
_entity.id
_entity.type
_entity.pdbx_description
1 polymer ?
#
loop_
_entity_poly.entity_id
_entity_poly.type
_entity_poly.pdbx_seq_one_letter_code
_entity_poly.pdbx_strand_id
1 'polypeptide(L)'
;MHILLQTIAALILFKSSFGAMSFETVASGASSGIERQIAEIVRSREDLERLWAEHGSNSIPPPDPPSVDFDADMLVCVFRGTQSSGGYSVRVESVEEDGGGVIIRYTASDPGPMAMVTMAMTQPHHIVKTKKILGAARFVEMAPPTDL
;
A
#
# COMPACT_ATOMS: atom_id res chain seq x y z
N MET A 1 3.23 54.59 -29.82
CA MET A 1 3.08 54.96 -28.40
C MET A 1 1.91 54.19 -27.81
N HIS A 2 2.15 52.98 -27.27
CA HIS A 2 1.55 52.41 -26.06
C HIS A 2 2.02 50.94 -25.94
N ILE A 3 2.87 50.72 -24.94
CA ILE A 3 3.31 49.43 -24.41
C ILE A 3 2.35 49.06 -23.27
N LEU A 4 1.92 47.79 -23.16
CA LEU A 4 1.52 47.12 -21.90
C LEU A 4 1.52 45.58 -22.17
N LEU A 5 2.41 44.74 -21.62
CA LEU A 5 2.39 44.07 -20.29
C LEU A 5 1.10 43.21 -20.08
N GLN A 6 1.00 41.93 -19.68
CA GLN A 6 1.86 40.85 -19.12
C GLN A 6 1.12 39.48 -19.29
N THR A 7 1.79 38.38 -19.68
CA THR A 7 2.18 37.16 -18.91
C THR A 7 1.29 35.90 -19.00
N ILE A 8 1.93 34.85 -19.56
CA ILE A 8 2.00 33.43 -19.12
C ILE A 8 0.69 32.62 -19.05
N ALA A 9 0.47 31.82 -20.10
CA ALA A 9 -0.09 30.49 -19.96
C ALA A 9 0.84 29.49 -20.65
N ALA A 10 2.06 29.35 -20.13
CA ALA A 10 2.78 28.10 -20.29
C ALA A 10 2.02 27.08 -19.44
N LEU A 11 0.99 26.45 -20.02
CA LEU A 11 0.39 25.26 -19.45
C LEU A 11 1.48 24.19 -19.57
N ILE A 12 2.29 24.10 -18.52
CA ILE A 12 3.30 23.07 -18.36
C ILE A 12 2.55 21.76 -18.46
N LEU A 13 2.66 21.09 -19.61
CA LEU A 13 2.44 19.66 -19.70
C LEU A 13 3.56 19.01 -18.88
N PHE A 14 3.43 19.03 -17.55
CA PHE A 14 4.08 18.04 -16.71
C PHE A 14 3.36 16.75 -17.05
N LYS A 15 3.80 16.13 -18.14
CA LYS A 15 3.58 14.72 -18.36
C LYS A 15 4.43 14.06 -17.27
N SER A 16 3.89 13.97 -16.06
CA SER A 16 4.49 13.13 -15.03
C SER A 16 4.59 11.75 -15.67
N SER A 17 5.81 11.37 -16.03
CA SER A 17 6.12 9.99 -16.31
C SER A 17 6.00 9.30 -14.96
N PHE A 18 4.80 8.81 -14.64
CA PHE A 18 4.61 7.85 -13.58
C PHE A 18 5.42 6.61 -13.96
N GLY A 19 6.62 6.50 -13.39
CA GLY A 19 7.46 5.34 -13.60
C GLY A 19 6.85 4.19 -12.82
N ALA A 20 6.16 3.27 -13.49
CA ALA A 20 5.70 2.04 -12.85
C ALA A 20 6.92 1.29 -12.28
N MET A 21 6.90 1.04 -10.98
CA MET A 21 7.93 0.29 -10.28
C MET A 21 7.48 -1.16 -10.12
N SER A 22 8.42 -2.08 -10.33
CA SER A 22 8.22 -3.47 -9.95
C SER A 22 8.15 -3.60 -8.43
N PHE A 23 7.32 -4.52 -7.96
CA PHE A 23 7.27 -4.91 -6.55
C PHE A 23 7.11 -6.43 -6.44
N GLU A 24 7.47 -6.96 -5.29
CA GLU A 24 7.37 -8.37 -4.92
C GLU A 24 6.48 -8.49 -3.69
N THR A 25 5.47 -9.36 -3.72
CA THR A 25 4.69 -9.69 -2.52
C THR A 25 5.56 -10.48 -1.54
N VAL A 26 5.74 -9.94 -0.33
CA VAL A 26 6.46 -10.63 0.76
C VAL A 26 5.52 -11.28 1.77
N ALA A 27 4.32 -10.73 1.95
CA ALA A 27 3.26 -11.34 2.73
C ALA A 27 1.89 -10.85 2.28
N SER A 28 0.91 -11.75 2.26
CA SER A 28 -0.49 -11.41 2.01
C SER A 28 -1.38 -12.45 2.63
N GLY A 29 -2.53 -12.03 3.16
CA GLY A 29 -3.48 -12.98 3.72
C GLY A 29 -4.57 -12.31 4.53
N ALA A 30 -5.39 -13.14 5.18
CA ALA A 30 -6.51 -12.70 6.01
C ALA A 30 -6.19 -12.63 7.52
N SER A 31 -4.98 -13.01 7.94
CA SER A 31 -4.60 -13.03 9.37
C SER A 31 -3.47 -12.06 9.64
N SER A 32 -3.64 -11.22 10.67
CA SER A 32 -2.61 -10.35 11.23
C SER A 32 -3.03 -9.88 12.62
N GLY A 33 -2.07 -9.61 13.50
CA GLY A 33 -2.35 -8.93 14.77
C GLY A 33 -2.61 -7.41 14.65
N ILE A 34 -2.46 -6.82 13.46
CA ILE A 34 -2.76 -5.40 13.24
C ILE A 34 -4.27 -5.22 13.05
N GLU A 35 -4.93 -4.77 14.12
CA GLU A 35 -6.40 -4.60 14.17
C GLU A 35 -6.88 -3.26 13.58
N ARG A 36 -5.96 -2.34 13.29
CA ARG A 36 -6.25 -1.01 12.74
C ARG A 36 -6.12 -1.02 11.22
N GLN A 37 -6.98 -0.26 10.53
CA GLN A 37 -6.76 0.04 9.12
C GLN A 37 -5.58 1.01 9.00
N ILE A 38 -4.48 0.55 8.41
CA ILE A 38 -3.27 1.36 8.22
C ILE A 38 -2.68 1.12 6.84
N ALA A 39 -2.02 2.15 6.30
CA ALA A 39 -1.21 2.08 5.11
C ALA A 39 0.09 2.84 5.37
N GLU A 40 1.23 2.15 5.35
CA GLU A 40 2.53 2.75 5.70
C GLU A 40 3.69 2.23 4.85
N ILE A 41 4.76 3.01 4.82
CA ILE A 41 6.04 2.62 4.22
C ILE A 41 7.02 2.30 5.34
N VAL A 42 7.69 1.16 5.23
CA VAL A 42 8.78 0.76 6.13
C VAL A 42 10.10 0.93 5.38
N ARG A 43 11.00 1.75 5.93
CA ARG A 43 12.30 2.09 5.30
C ARG A 43 13.53 1.72 6.14
N SER A 44 13.30 1.12 7.31
CA SER A 44 14.34 0.79 8.27
C SER A 44 14.08 -0.59 8.88
N ARG A 45 15.15 -1.20 9.37
CA ARG A 45 15.08 -2.47 10.10
C ARG A 45 14.26 -2.35 11.39
N GLU A 46 14.41 -1.23 12.10
CA GLU A 46 13.66 -0.95 13.33
C GLU A 46 12.15 -0.86 13.07
N ASP A 47 11.73 -0.16 12.02
CA ASP A 47 10.33 -0.07 11.63
C ASP A 47 9.77 -1.44 11.20
N LEU A 48 10.58 -2.26 10.52
CA LEU A 48 10.21 -3.62 10.15
C LEU A 48 10.00 -4.48 11.39
N GLU A 49 10.93 -4.47 12.34
CA GLU A 49 10.83 -5.26 13.57
C GLU A 49 9.58 -4.87 14.38
N ARG A 50 9.30 -3.56 14.49
CA ARG A 50 8.08 -3.05 15.14
C ARG A 50 6.82 -3.54 14.42
N LEU A 51 6.72 -3.31 13.10
CA LEU A 51 5.54 -3.72 12.32
C LEU A 51 5.35 -5.23 12.39
N TRP A 52 6.43 -6.01 12.27
CA TRP A 52 6.36 -7.46 12.18
C TRP A 52 5.97 -8.11 13.50
N ALA A 53 6.43 -7.55 14.62
CA ALA A 53 6.00 -7.98 15.96
C ALA A 53 4.49 -7.79 16.16
N GLU A 54 3.92 -6.66 15.71
CA GLU A 54 2.46 -6.44 15.76
C GLU A 54 1.73 -7.36 14.76
N HIS A 55 2.23 -7.43 13.52
CA HIS A 55 1.67 -8.24 12.44
C HIS A 55 1.53 -9.71 12.81
N GLY A 56 2.55 -10.29 13.45
CA GLY A 56 2.60 -11.69 13.85
C GLY A 56 2.02 -12.02 15.23
N SER A 57 1.54 -11.02 15.99
CA SER A 57 1.16 -11.20 17.40
C SER A 57 -0.03 -12.15 17.64
N ASN A 58 -0.80 -12.47 16.60
CA ASN A 58 -1.93 -13.41 16.66
C ASN A 58 -1.55 -14.85 16.27
N SER A 59 -0.27 -15.14 16.02
CA SER A 59 0.23 -16.43 15.53
C SER A 59 1.28 -17.02 16.47
N ILE A 60 1.24 -18.35 16.69
CA ILE A 60 2.20 -19.07 17.55
C ILE A 60 2.74 -20.30 16.80
N PRO A 61 4.05 -20.33 16.45
CA PRO A 61 5.01 -19.23 16.60
C PRO A 61 4.67 -18.05 15.67
N PRO A 62 5.12 -16.82 15.99
CA PRO A 62 5.06 -15.71 15.04
C PRO A 62 5.83 -16.04 13.75
N PRO A 63 5.39 -15.53 12.58
CA PRO A 63 6.15 -15.69 11.35
C PRO A 63 7.49 -14.93 11.41
N ASP A 64 8.51 -15.45 10.74
CA ASP A 64 9.80 -14.75 10.61
C ASP A 64 9.67 -13.50 9.72
N PRO A 65 10.32 -12.38 10.05
CA PRO A 65 10.33 -11.18 9.21
C PRO A 65 11.08 -11.42 7.89
N PRO A 66 10.66 -10.77 6.78
CA PRO A 66 11.35 -10.88 5.51
C PRO A 66 12.76 -10.28 5.59
N SER A 67 13.69 -10.86 4.84
CA SER A 67 14.99 -10.23 4.60
C SER A 67 14.84 -9.08 3.60
N VAL A 68 15.20 -7.86 4.02
CA VAL A 68 15.12 -6.65 3.21
C VAL A 68 16.45 -5.91 3.30
N ASP A 69 17.02 -5.57 2.14
CA ASP A 69 18.14 -4.64 2.05
C ASP A 69 17.59 -3.21 2.07
N PHE A 70 17.56 -2.58 3.24
CA PHE A 70 17.02 -1.23 3.39
C PHE A 70 17.89 -0.14 2.76
N ASP A 71 19.06 -0.44 2.21
CA ASP A 71 19.80 0.54 1.40
C ASP A 71 19.21 0.63 -0.02
N ALA A 72 18.66 -0.47 -0.54
CA ALA A 72 18.09 -0.56 -1.88
C ALA A 72 16.55 -0.59 -1.90
N ASP A 73 15.93 -1.16 -0.88
CA ASP A 73 14.50 -1.50 -0.85
C ASP A 73 13.75 -0.82 0.30
N MET A 74 12.42 -0.78 0.15
CA MET A 74 11.45 -0.43 1.18
C MET A 74 10.25 -1.38 1.11
N LEU A 75 9.46 -1.45 2.18
CA LEU A 75 8.19 -2.14 2.14
C LEU A 75 7.03 -1.16 2.05
N VAL A 76 6.01 -1.56 1.31
CA VAL A 76 4.69 -0.95 1.25
C VAL A 76 3.73 -1.90 1.95
N CYS A 77 3.07 -1.44 3.00
CA CYS A 77 2.22 -2.28 3.83
C CYS A 77 0.81 -1.70 3.86
N VAL A 78 -0.20 -2.47 3.46
CA VAL A 78 -1.61 -2.10 3.56
C VAL A 78 -2.38 -3.13 4.39
N PHE A 79 -3.13 -2.65 5.37
CA PHE A 79 -3.91 -3.45 6.31
C PHE A 79 -5.33 -2.93 6.39
N ARG A 80 -6.30 -3.85 6.39
CA ARG A 80 -7.74 -3.56 6.53
C ARG A 80 -8.20 -3.44 7.98
N GLY A 81 -7.33 -3.74 8.94
CA GLY A 81 -7.72 -3.91 10.34
C GLY A 81 -8.72 -5.05 10.53
N THR A 82 -9.35 -5.10 11.71
CA THR A 82 -10.31 -6.15 12.06
C THR A 82 -11.57 -6.09 11.20
N GLN A 83 -11.89 -7.22 10.58
CA GLN A 83 -13.10 -7.48 9.81
C GLN A 83 -13.90 -8.61 10.46
N SER A 84 -15.23 -8.54 10.38
CA SER A 84 -16.13 -9.42 11.15
C SER A 84 -16.28 -10.84 10.60
N SER A 85 -15.76 -11.12 9.41
CA SER A 85 -15.85 -12.43 8.75
C SER A 85 -14.64 -12.66 7.84
N GLY A 86 -14.60 -13.83 7.20
CA GLY A 86 -13.80 -14.03 5.99
C GLY A 86 -14.38 -13.27 4.79
N GLY A 87 -13.67 -13.34 3.66
CA GLY A 87 -14.11 -12.76 2.38
C GLY A 87 -13.64 -11.33 2.12
N TYR A 88 -13.04 -10.67 3.11
CA TYR A 88 -12.39 -9.37 2.94
C TYR A 88 -10.97 -9.55 2.39
N SER A 89 -10.54 -8.62 1.55
CA SER A 89 -9.16 -8.56 1.08
C SER A 89 -8.66 -7.13 0.85
N VAL A 90 -7.34 -7.01 0.73
CA VAL A 90 -6.66 -5.79 0.29
C VAL A 90 -5.49 -6.19 -0.60
N ARG A 91 -5.23 -5.42 -1.65
CA ARG A 91 -4.15 -5.71 -2.60
C ARG A 91 -3.51 -4.42 -3.10
N VAL A 92 -2.19 -4.26 -2.91
CA VAL A 92 -1.39 -3.33 -3.70
C VAL A 92 -1.43 -3.74 -5.18
N GLU A 93 -1.88 -2.82 -6.03
CA GLU A 93 -2.04 -3.02 -7.48
C GLU A 93 -0.91 -2.34 -8.26
N SER A 94 -0.46 -1.16 -7.82
CA SER A 94 0.67 -0.48 -8.42
C SER A 94 1.49 0.33 -7.41
N VAL A 95 2.77 0.47 -7.72
CA VAL A 95 3.70 1.38 -7.08
C VAL A 95 4.31 2.22 -8.20
N GLU A 96 4.15 3.54 -8.13
CA GLU A 96 4.54 4.46 -9.21
C GLU A 96 5.42 5.59 -8.65
N GLU A 97 6.54 5.89 -9.29
CA GLU A 97 7.32 7.10 -8.95
C GLU A 97 6.54 8.37 -9.36
N ASP A 98 6.50 9.38 -8.48
CA ASP A 98 5.84 10.66 -8.74
C ASP A 98 6.61 11.82 -8.12
N GLY A 99 7.27 12.62 -8.95
CA GLY A 99 7.94 13.86 -8.51
C GLY A 99 8.99 13.66 -7.40
N GLY A 100 9.65 12.49 -7.36
CA GLY A 100 10.60 12.12 -6.30
C GLY A 100 9.98 11.46 -5.07
N GLY A 101 8.64 11.39 -5.02
CA GLY A 101 7.87 10.55 -4.11
C GLY A 101 7.35 9.29 -4.79
N VAL A 102 6.39 8.64 -4.14
CA VAL A 102 5.78 7.40 -4.61
C VAL A 102 4.26 7.44 -4.42
N ILE A 103 3.54 6.93 -5.41
CA ILE A 103 2.10 6.69 -5.34
C ILE A 103 1.86 5.20 -5.31
N ILE A 104 1.11 4.77 -4.31
CA ILE A 104 0.72 3.39 -4.10
C ILE A 104 -0.78 3.31 -4.36
N ARG A 105 -1.16 2.51 -5.34
CA ARG A 105 -2.57 2.21 -5.60
C ARG A 105 -2.88 0.83 -5.05
N TYR A 106 -3.96 0.73 -4.30
CA TYR A 106 -4.41 -0.54 -3.75
C TYR A 106 -5.92 -0.68 -3.87
N THR A 107 -6.40 -1.91 -3.94
CA THR A 107 -7.83 -2.24 -3.87
C THR A 107 -8.15 -2.82 -2.51
N ALA A 108 -9.37 -2.55 -2.06
CA ALA A 108 -9.97 -3.16 -0.89
C ALA A 108 -11.26 -3.86 -1.35
N SER A 109 -11.38 -5.16 -1.10
CA SER A 109 -12.57 -5.93 -1.49
C SER A 109 -13.33 -6.40 -0.26
N ASP A 110 -14.64 -6.29 -0.34
CA ASP A 110 -15.59 -6.74 0.68
C ASP A 110 -16.30 -8.00 0.17
N PRO A 111 -16.77 -8.88 1.06
CA PRO A 111 -17.63 -9.97 0.66
C PRO A 111 -18.94 -9.40 0.07
N GLY A 112 -19.37 -9.94 -1.07
CA GLY A 112 -20.64 -9.54 -1.68
C GLY A 112 -21.85 -9.86 -0.79
N PRO A 113 -23.02 -9.23 -1.02
CA PRO A 113 -24.21 -9.36 -0.16
C PRO A 113 -24.72 -10.80 0.07
N MET A 114 -24.32 -11.74 -0.79
CA MET A 114 -24.71 -13.15 -0.73
C MET A 114 -23.49 -14.09 -0.69
N ALA A 115 -22.31 -13.56 -0.37
CA ALA A 115 -21.10 -14.36 -0.30
C ALA A 115 -21.17 -15.34 0.88
N MET A 116 -20.92 -16.61 0.61
CA MET A 116 -20.73 -17.61 1.66
C MET A 116 -19.33 -17.39 2.27
N VAL A 117 -19.29 -16.86 3.48
CA VAL A 117 -18.05 -16.51 4.20
C VAL A 117 -17.91 -17.29 5.51
N THR A 118 -16.69 -17.36 6.03
CA THR A 118 -16.44 -17.91 7.36
C THR A 118 -16.82 -16.89 8.43
N MET A 119 -17.40 -17.37 9.54
CA MET A 119 -17.74 -16.53 10.71
C MET A 119 -16.55 -16.39 11.67
N ALA A 120 -15.40 -16.00 11.13
CA ALA A 120 -14.18 -15.76 11.88
C ALA A 120 -13.68 -14.33 11.63
N MET A 121 -13.23 -13.65 12.69
CA MET A 121 -12.60 -12.34 12.54
C MET A 121 -11.31 -12.46 11.72
N THR A 122 -11.08 -11.49 10.84
CA THR A 122 -9.89 -11.44 9.97
C THR A 122 -9.22 -10.08 10.03
N GLN A 123 -7.94 -10.02 9.66
CA GLN A 123 -7.17 -8.79 9.46
C GLN A 123 -6.45 -8.87 8.11
N PRO A 124 -7.16 -8.61 7.00
CA PRO A 124 -6.57 -8.69 5.68
C PRO A 124 -5.41 -7.72 5.48
N HIS A 125 -4.34 -8.20 4.86
CA HIS A 125 -3.13 -7.43 4.61
C HIS A 125 -2.48 -7.79 3.27
N HIS A 126 -1.74 -6.85 2.72
CA HIS A 126 -0.79 -7.08 1.64
C HIS A 126 0.46 -6.24 1.90
N ILE A 127 1.61 -6.89 1.95
CA ILE A 127 2.92 -6.30 2.17
C ILE A 127 3.77 -6.63 0.95
N VAL A 128 4.31 -5.60 0.29
CA VAL A 128 5.16 -5.74 -0.88
C VAL A 128 6.50 -5.05 -0.66
N LYS A 129 7.56 -5.62 -1.23
CA LYS A 129 8.91 -5.04 -1.30
C LYS A 129 9.10 -4.38 -2.65
N THR A 130 9.68 -3.19 -2.66
CA THR A 130 9.97 -2.44 -3.88
C THR A 130 11.19 -1.55 -3.67
N LYS A 131 11.73 -1.01 -4.76
CA LYS A 131 12.86 -0.09 -4.75
C LYS A 131 12.58 1.07 -3.79
N LYS A 132 13.56 1.43 -2.97
CA LYS A 132 13.46 2.52 -2.00
C LYS A 132 13.32 3.87 -2.68
N ILE A 133 12.27 4.61 -2.30
CA ILE A 133 12.08 6.03 -2.60
C ILE A 133 12.02 6.79 -1.28
N LEU A 134 12.86 7.82 -1.12
CA LEU A 134 12.95 8.61 0.11
C LEU A 134 11.86 9.68 0.22
N GLY A 135 11.28 10.12 -0.91
CA GLY A 135 10.23 11.14 -0.92
C GLY A 135 8.92 10.68 -0.26
N ALA A 136 7.95 11.59 -0.25
CA ALA A 136 6.65 11.33 0.36
C ALA A 136 5.93 10.16 -0.34
N ALA A 137 5.18 9.39 0.44
CA ALA A 137 4.33 8.32 -0.07
C ALA A 137 2.87 8.75 -0.02
N ARG A 138 2.15 8.50 -1.12
CA ARG A 138 0.72 8.74 -1.21
C ARG A 138 -0.01 7.46 -1.53
N PHE A 139 -0.90 7.06 -0.64
CA PHE A 139 -1.75 5.89 -0.80
C PHE A 139 -3.08 6.31 -1.43
N VAL A 140 -3.50 5.54 -2.43
CA VAL A 140 -4.75 5.75 -3.16
C VAL A 140 -5.51 4.44 -3.19
N GLU A 141 -6.60 4.38 -2.43
CA GLU A 141 -7.56 3.31 -2.59
C GLU A 141 -8.27 3.49 -3.94
N MET A 142 -8.18 2.47 -4.79
CA MET A 142 -8.91 2.46 -6.06
C MET A 142 -10.34 2.01 -5.80
N ALA A 143 -11.28 2.67 -6.48
CA ALA A 143 -12.64 2.17 -6.54
C ALA A 143 -12.62 0.72 -7.04
N PRO A 144 -13.47 -0.16 -6.49
CA PRO A 144 -13.65 -1.49 -7.06
C PRO A 144 -13.98 -1.34 -8.56
N PRO A 145 -13.51 -2.24 -9.43
CA PRO A 145 -13.93 -2.27 -10.82
C PRO A 145 -15.45 -2.18 -10.86
N THR A 146 -15.98 -1.14 -11.51
CA THR A 146 -17.41 -1.02 -11.75
C THR A 146 -17.73 -1.97 -12.90
N ASP A 147 -17.87 -3.25 -12.59
CA ASP A 147 -18.36 -4.20 -13.58
C ASP A 147 -19.85 -3.91 -13.81
N LEU A 148 -20.16 -3.56 -15.07
CA LEU A 148 -21.50 -3.37 -15.64
C LEU A 148 -22.23 -4.71 -15.83
#